data_AF-H1B7Q9-F1
#
_entry.id   AF-H1B7Q9-F1
#
_cell.length_a   1.000
_cell.length_b   1.000
_cell.length_c   1.000
_cell.angle_alpha   90.00
_cell.angle_beta   90.00
_cell.angle_gamma   90.00
#
_symmetry.space_group_name_H-M   'P 1'
#
loop_
_entity.id
_entity.type
_entity.pdbx_description
1 polymer ?
#
loop_
_entity_poly.entity_id
_entity_poly.type
_entity_poly.pdbx_seq_one_letter_code
_entity_poly.pdbx_strand_id
1 'polypeptide(L)'
;MNTLDSYMVYGIIALLLVVIISTICILRSPFHYPYFIHSFDVSGKRAPQIEDLVDEFLNAGNFYRIQEHGHYISQWKQECRKKIEKSKIKTYRQKQFNACLDDGAAFRFSLTRQQTRYRQQNYVKTSYKVSQITDEYTCSYNYLRDRDRQLRNINHECTLRNYHSKNQRKLMTKELRKKIMVRDHHTCQSCGKYMPDEVGLHIDHIVPVSKGGKTVPSNLQVLCSKCNGNKSNKL
;
A
#
# COMPACT_ATOMS: atom_id res chain seq x y z
N MET A 1 44.96 -42.85 26.93
CA MET A 1 44.73 -42.28 25.58
C MET A 1 45.94 -41.45 25.24
N ASN A 2 46.66 -41.81 24.18
CA ASN A 2 47.91 -41.16 23.84
C ASN A 2 47.63 -39.73 23.34
N THR A 3 48.56 -38.81 23.56
CA THR A 3 48.47 -37.43 23.04
C THR A 3 48.23 -37.41 21.53
N LEU A 4 48.79 -38.38 20.81
CA LEU A 4 48.55 -38.66 19.38
C LEU A 4 47.07 -38.94 19.05
N ASP A 5 46.37 -39.74 19.87
CA ASP A 5 44.94 -40.02 19.68
C ASP A 5 44.10 -38.76 19.89
N SER A 6 44.50 -37.91 20.84
CA SER A 6 43.82 -36.64 21.12
C SER A 6 43.96 -35.65 19.96
N TYR A 7 45.16 -35.48 19.39
CA TYR A 7 45.37 -34.63 18.21
C TYR A 7 44.58 -35.12 16.98
N MET A 8 44.49 -36.43 16.78
CA MET A 8 43.68 -37.03 15.72
C MET A 8 42.19 -36.72 15.89
N VAL A 9 41.67 -36.81 17.12
CA VAL A 9 40.26 -36.47 17.43
C VAL A 9 39.99 -34.98 17.19
N TYR A 10 40.87 -34.07 17.64
CA TYR A 10 40.72 -32.64 17.37
C TYR A 10 40.78 -32.32 15.86
N GLY A 11 41.65 -33.00 15.12
CA GLY A 11 41.74 -32.86 13.65
C GLY A 11 40.44 -33.27 12.96
N ILE A 12 39.83 -34.38 13.38
CA ILE A 12 38.53 -34.84 12.84
C ILE A 12 37.41 -33.87 13.20
N ILE A 13 37.34 -33.39 14.44
CA ILE A 13 36.34 -32.40 14.86
C ILE A 13 36.50 -31.11 14.06
N ALA A 14 37.72 -30.62 13.88
CA ALA A 14 37.99 -29.42 13.09
C ALA A 14 37.56 -29.60 11.62
N LEU A 15 37.84 -30.75 11.02
CA LEU A 15 37.40 -31.07 9.66
C LEU A 15 35.86 -31.11 9.56
N LEU A 16 35.19 -31.76 10.51
CA LEU A 16 33.72 -31.82 10.56
C LEU A 16 33.11 -30.42 10.70
N LEU A 17 33.68 -29.56 11.55
CA LEU A 17 33.25 -28.17 11.69
C LEU A 17 33.44 -27.38 10.39
N VAL A 18 34.57 -27.55 9.70
CA VAL A 18 34.81 -26.91 8.39
C VAL A 18 33.79 -27.39 7.36
N VAL A 19 33.52 -28.69 7.31
CA VAL A 19 32.49 -29.25 6.43
C VAL A 19 31.14 -28.63 6.77
N ILE A 20 30.68 -28.70 8.02
CA ILE A 20 29.38 -28.15 8.47
C ILE A 20 29.26 -26.65 8.11
N ILE A 21 30.27 -25.85 8.42
CA ILE A 21 30.28 -24.41 8.12
C ILE A 21 30.21 -24.20 6.60
N SER A 22 30.97 -24.97 5.82
CA SER A 22 30.94 -24.90 4.35
C SER A 22 29.56 -25.27 3.80
N THR A 23 28.90 -26.30 4.35
CA THR A 23 27.55 -26.70 3.96
C THR A 23 26.55 -25.60 4.30
N ILE A 24 26.62 -25.01 5.48
CA ILE A 24 25.74 -23.90 5.88
C ILE A 24 25.94 -22.69 4.95
N CYS A 25 27.18 -22.30 4.66
CA CYS A 25 27.50 -21.19 3.76
C CYS A 25 27.06 -21.46 2.30
N ILE A 26 27.08 -22.72 1.87
CA ILE A 26 26.55 -23.13 0.57
C ILE A 26 25.02 -23.06 0.59
N LEU A 27 24.37 -23.66 1.58
CA LEU A 27 22.92 -23.79 1.68
C LEU A 27 22.22 -22.45 1.91
N ARG A 28 22.81 -21.54 2.68
CA ARG A 28 22.27 -20.20 2.92
C ARG A 28 22.28 -19.38 1.63
N SER A 29 21.14 -18.74 1.32
CA SER A 29 21.05 -17.84 0.17
C SER A 29 21.85 -16.55 0.46
N PRO A 30 22.74 -16.12 -0.46
CA PRO A 30 23.45 -14.85 -0.36
C PRO A 30 22.64 -13.70 -0.98
N PHE A 31 21.49 -14.00 -1.58
CA PHE A 31 20.65 -13.04 -2.29
C PHE A 31 19.55 -12.55 -1.35
N HIS A 32 19.51 -11.23 -1.17
CA HIS A 32 18.46 -10.52 -0.45
C HIS A 32 17.92 -9.42 -1.35
N TYR A 33 16.61 -9.47 -1.60
CA TYR A 33 15.96 -8.52 -2.48
C TYR A 33 15.99 -7.11 -1.86
N PRO A 34 16.47 -6.08 -2.59
CA PRO A 34 16.57 -4.73 -2.05
C PRO A 34 15.21 -4.01 -2.12
N TYR A 35 14.38 -4.19 -1.09
CA TYR A 35 13.09 -3.48 -1.00
C TYR A 35 13.27 -1.98 -0.76
N PHE A 36 12.44 -1.18 -1.42
CA PHE A 36 12.20 0.21 -1.03
C PHE A 36 11.22 0.21 0.13
N ILE A 37 11.53 0.93 1.20
CA ILE A 37 10.67 1.03 2.38
C ILE A 37 10.41 2.49 2.69
N HIS A 38 9.13 2.86 2.79
CA HIS A 38 8.71 4.18 3.22
C HIS A 38 7.55 4.10 4.19
N SER A 39 7.63 4.83 5.30
CA SER A 39 6.57 4.85 6.31
C SER A 39 5.90 6.22 6.40
N PHE A 40 4.57 6.21 6.49
CA PHE A 40 3.74 7.38 6.70
C PHE A 40 3.27 7.42 8.15
N ASP A 41 3.64 8.47 8.88
CA ASP A 41 3.06 8.71 10.20
C ASP A 41 1.62 9.21 10.04
N VAL A 42 0.67 8.38 10.47
CA VAL A 42 -0.76 8.68 10.43
C VAL A 42 -1.34 8.92 11.82
N SER A 43 -0.49 9.25 12.79
CA SER A 43 -0.91 9.67 14.14
C SER A 43 -1.81 10.89 14.04
N GLY A 44 -3.01 10.79 14.62
CA GLY A 44 -4.02 11.86 14.55
C GLY A 44 -4.89 11.85 13.29
N LYS A 45 -4.58 11.04 12.26
CA LYS A 45 -5.46 10.89 11.07
C LYS A 45 -6.57 9.87 11.34
N ARG A 46 -7.82 10.21 10.98
CA ARG A 46 -8.97 9.29 11.02
C ARG A 46 -9.05 8.52 9.70
N ALA A 47 -9.06 7.19 9.77
CA ALA A 47 -9.18 6.27 8.63
C ALA A 47 -8.35 6.68 7.38
N PRO A 48 -7.01 6.85 7.54
CA PRO A 48 -6.14 7.15 6.40
C PRO A 48 -6.24 6.05 5.33
N GLN A 49 -6.09 6.42 4.07
CA GLN A 49 -6.03 5.49 2.95
C GLN A 49 -4.63 5.53 2.38
N ILE A 50 -3.96 4.39 2.31
CA ILE A 50 -2.55 4.32 1.95
C ILE A 50 -2.32 4.80 0.50
N GLU A 51 -3.25 4.56 -0.41
CA GLU A 51 -3.16 5.01 -1.80
C GLU A 51 -3.18 6.54 -1.93
N ASP A 52 -3.95 7.24 -1.11
CA ASP A 52 -3.93 8.70 -1.09
C ASP A 52 -2.60 9.23 -0.54
N LEU A 53 -2.03 8.55 0.46
CA LEU A 53 -0.72 8.93 1.01
C LEU A 53 0.41 8.69 0.00
N VAL A 54 0.31 7.61 -0.79
CA VAL A 54 1.20 7.39 -1.94
C VAL A 54 1.02 8.48 -2.99
N ASP A 55 -0.21 8.91 -3.29
CA ASP A 55 -0.45 10.05 -4.18
C ASP A 55 0.15 11.35 -3.64
N GLU A 56 -0.05 11.64 -2.35
CA GLU A 56 0.54 12.82 -1.68
C GLU A 56 2.08 12.77 -1.74
N PHE A 57 2.68 11.59 -1.52
CA PHE A 57 4.12 11.37 -1.65
C PHE A 57 4.63 11.67 -3.07
N LEU A 58 3.94 11.18 -4.09
CA LEU A 58 4.29 11.41 -5.50
C LEU A 58 4.06 12.87 -5.91
N ASN A 59 2.95 13.48 -5.49
CA ASN A 59 2.63 14.88 -5.74
C ASN A 59 3.67 15.83 -5.14
N ALA A 60 4.27 15.45 -4.00
CA ALA A 60 5.40 16.17 -3.40
C ALA A 60 6.73 16.03 -4.18
N GLY A 61 6.70 15.47 -5.40
CA GLY A 61 7.85 15.37 -6.29
C GLY A 61 8.78 14.19 -6.01
N ASN A 62 8.40 13.25 -5.14
CA ASN A 62 9.29 12.16 -4.69
C ASN A 62 9.45 11.01 -5.70
N PHE A 63 8.93 11.12 -6.93
CA PHE A 63 9.07 10.07 -7.93
C PHE A 63 10.54 9.77 -8.29
N TYR A 64 11.43 10.75 -8.16
CA TYR A 64 12.88 10.54 -8.36
C TYR A 64 13.43 9.42 -7.45
N ARG A 65 12.97 9.34 -6.19
CA ARG A 65 13.39 8.29 -5.23
C ARG A 65 12.98 6.90 -5.69
N ILE A 66 11.81 6.81 -6.33
CA ILE A 66 11.29 5.57 -6.91
C ILE A 66 12.12 5.16 -8.12
N GLN A 67 12.50 6.13 -8.96
CA GLN A 67 13.37 5.90 -10.13
C GLN A 67 14.78 5.45 -9.73
N GLU A 68 15.40 6.14 -8.78
CA GLU A 68 16.72 5.80 -8.23
C GLU A 68 16.72 4.38 -7.65
N HIS A 69 15.70 4.04 -6.85
CA HIS A 69 15.60 2.70 -6.27
C HIS A 69 15.34 1.62 -7.34
N GLY A 70 14.54 1.93 -8.37
CA GLY A 70 14.36 1.04 -9.53
C GLY A 70 15.67 0.79 -10.29
N HIS A 71 16.51 1.81 -10.43
CA HIS A 71 17.85 1.67 -10.98
C HIS A 71 18.74 0.79 -10.08
N TYR A 72 18.70 1.02 -8.76
CA TYR A 72 19.44 0.23 -7.79
C TYR A 72 19.06 -1.26 -7.84
N ILE A 73 17.77 -1.60 -7.90
CA ILE A 73 17.31 -3.00 -8.08
C ILE A 73 17.89 -3.60 -9.36
N SER A 74 17.90 -2.83 -10.45
CA SER A 74 18.42 -3.30 -11.75
C SER A 74 19.92 -3.58 -11.69
N GLN A 75 20.71 -2.69 -11.08
CA GLN A 75 22.14 -2.88 -10.83
C GLN A 75 22.39 -4.10 -9.93
N TRP A 76 21.64 -4.22 -8.83
CA TRP A 76 21.73 -5.37 -7.93
C TRP A 76 21.48 -6.70 -8.66
N LYS A 77 20.49 -6.76 -9.56
CA LYS A 77 20.25 -7.97 -10.38
C LYS A 77 21.43 -8.29 -11.29
N GLN A 78 22.03 -7.29 -11.94
CA GLN A 78 23.20 -7.49 -12.80
C GLN A 78 24.38 -8.02 -12.00
N GLU A 79 24.66 -7.44 -10.84
CA GLU A 79 25.72 -7.90 -9.94
C GLU A 79 25.47 -9.32 -9.41
N CYS A 80 24.22 -9.66 -9.08
CA CYS A 80 23.87 -11.03 -8.71
C CYS A 80 24.12 -12.03 -9.85
N ARG A 81 23.77 -11.68 -11.09
CA ARG A 81 24.07 -12.54 -12.26
C ARG A 81 25.57 -12.73 -12.42
N LYS A 82 26.39 -11.67 -12.34
CA LYS A 82 27.87 -11.76 -12.38
C LYS A 82 28.41 -12.68 -11.28
N LYS A 83 27.86 -12.61 -10.05
CA LYS A 83 28.24 -13.50 -8.94
C LYS A 83 27.87 -14.96 -9.21
N ILE A 84 26.71 -15.22 -9.82
CA ILE A 84 26.26 -16.57 -10.19
C ILE A 84 27.17 -17.16 -11.28
N GLU A 85 27.52 -16.38 -12.31
CA GLU A 85 28.43 -16.81 -13.38
C GLU A 85 29.81 -17.22 -12.85
N LYS A 86 30.33 -16.52 -11.84
CA LYS A 86 31.61 -16.86 -11.18
C LYS A 86 31.50 -18.04 -10.20
N SER A 87 30.30 -18.57 -9.96
CA SER A 87 30.06 -19.59 -8.93
C SER A 87 30.29 -21.01 -9.44
N LYS A 88 31.01 -21.83 -8.66
CA LYS A 88 31.18 -23.27 -8.91
C LYS A 88 29.87 -24.07 -8.82
N ILE A 89 28.83 -23.52 -8.18
CA ILE A 89 27.51 -24.15 -7.98
C ILE A 89 26.40 -23.32 -8.63
N LYS A 90 26.64 -22.93 -9.89
CA LYS A 90 25.82 -21.99 -10.67
C LYS A 90 24.32 -22.32 -10.64
N THR A 91 23.94 -23.57 -10.93
CA THR A 91 22.53 -24.01 -10.96
C THR A 91 21.82 -23.79 -9.63
N TYR A 92 22.48 -24.11 -8.52
CA TYR A 92 21.92 -23.92 -7.18
C TYR A 92 21.80 -22.43 -6.83
N ARG A 93 22.84 -21.63 -7.12
CA ARG A 93 22.78 -20.17 -6.89
C ARG A 93 21.74 -19.50 -7.76
N GLN A 94 21.53 -19.95 -9.00
CA GLN A 94 20.46 -19.46 -9.86
C GLN A 94 19.08 -19.75 -9.26
N LYS A 95 18.86 -20.95 -8.70
CA LYS A 95 17.61 -21.30 -8.00
C LYS A 95 17.38 -20.38 -6.79
N GLN A 96 18.41 -20.16 -5.97
CA GLN A 96 18.32 -19.25 -4.82
C GLN A 96 18.03 -17.80 -5.23
N PHE A 97 18.67 -17.31 -6.29
CA PHE A 97 18.44 -15.96 -6.80
C PHE A 97 17.00 -15.81 -7.33
N ASN A 98 16.54 -16.76 -8.13
CA ASN A 98 15.17 -16.75 -8.66
C ASN A 98 14.12 -16.77 -7.53
N ALA A 99 14.36 -17.57 -6.48
CA ALA A 99 13.48 -17.63 -5.31
C ALA A 99 13.45 -16.33 -4.48
N CYS A 100 14.43 -15.45 -4.67
CA CYS A 100 14.54 -14.17 -3.97
C CYS A 100 13.90 -13.01 -4.76
N LEU A 101 13.61 -13.18 -6.06
CA LEU A 101 13.02 -12.11 -6.87
C LEU A 101 11.59 -11.78 -6.43
N ASP A 102 11.35 -10.52 -6.11
CA ASP A 102 10.06 -10.01 -5.64
C ASP A 102 9.72 -8.65 -6.28
N ASP A 103 9.81 -8.58 -7.61
CA ASP A 103 9.56 -7.34 -8.38
C ASP A 103 8.14 -6.79 -8.21
N GLY A 104 7.18 -7.66 -7.87
CA GLY A 104 5.79 -7.31 -7.63
C GLY A 104 5.59 -6.51 -6.34
N ALA A 105 6.41 -6.74 -5.32
CA ALA A 105 6.36 -6.08 -4.01
C ALA A 105 7.66 -5.33 -3.68
N ALA A 106 8.38 -4.89 -4.72
CA ALA A 106 9.65 -4.19 -4.62
C ALA A 106 9.55 -2.89 -3.81
N PHE A 107 8.41 -2.20 -3.87
CA PHE A 107 8.15 -0.96 -3.15
C PHE A 107 7.13 -1.19 -2.05
N ARG A 108 7.54 -0.96 -0.81
CA ARG A 108 6.78 -1.23 0.41
C ARG A 108 6.50 0.07 1.15
N PHE A 109 5.23 0.39 1.29
CA PHE A 109 4.73 1.52 2.05
C PHE A 109 4.05 1.02 3.31
N SER A 110 4.24 1.69 4.44
CA SER A 110 3.61 1.31 5.71
C SER A 110 2.98 2.51 6.41
N LEU A 111 1.86 2.28 7.09
CA LEU A 111 1.23 3.27 7.94
C LEU A 111 1.66 3.05 9.38
N THR A 112 2.25 4.07 10.00
CA THR A 112 2.68 3.99 11.39
C THR A 112 1.83 4.88 12.29
N ARG A 113 1.56 4.41 13.50
CA ARG A 113 0.92 5.18 14.58
C ARG A 113 1.78 5.20 15.82
N GLN A 114 1.93 6.39 16.40
CA GLN A 114 2.57 6.58 17.69
C GLN A 114 1.60 6.18 18.81
N GLN A 115 1.95 5.13 19.54
CA GLN A 115 1.22 4.70 20.74
C GLN A 115 1.99 5.09 22.00
N THR A 116 1.29 5.64 22.98
CA THR A 116 1.86 5.78 24.34
C THR A 116 1.81 4.41 25.02
N ARG A 117 2.97 3.90 25.40
CA ARG A 117 3.12 2.75 26.29
C ARG A 117 3.55 3.24 27.67
N TYR A 118 3.32 2.41 28.68
CA TYR A 118 3.69 2.70 30.05
C TYR A 118 4.53 1.56 30.60
N ARG A 119 5.61 1.91 31.31
CA ARG A 119 6.43 0.97 32.08
C ARG A 119 6.26 1.32 33.55
N GLN A 120 6.09 0.31 34.40
CA GLN A 120 6.02 0.46 35.84
C GLN A 120 7.24 -0.20 36.49
N GLN A 121 7.98 0.55 37.30
CA GLN A 121 9.09 0.05 38.12
C GLN A 121 9.07 0.76 39.47
N ASN A 122 9.20 0.02 40.58
CA ASN A 122 9.14 0.57 41.93
C ASN A 122 7.92 1.50 42.15
N TYR A 123 6.75 1.11 41.62
CA TYR A 123 5.50 1.89 41.65
C TYR A 123 5.53 3.23 40.88
N VAL A 124 6.61 3.55 40.16
CA VAL A 124 6.69 4.72 39.28
C VAL A 124 6.27 4.32 37.87
N LYS A 125 5.26 5.02 37.32
CA LYS A 125 4.76 4.81 35.96
C LYS A 125 5.38 5.82 35.01
N THR A 126 6.17 5.35 34.05
CA THR A 126 6.81 6.18 33.02
C THR A 126 6.22 5.90 31.66
N SER A 127 5.78 6.94 30.95
CA SER A 127 5.28 6.83 29.58
C SER A 127 6.41 6.87 28.55
N TYR A 128 6.29 6.09 27.48
CA TYR A 128 7.16 6.16 26.30
C TYR A 128 6.34 5.99 25.02
N LYS A 129 6.87 6.46 23.89
CA LYS A 129 6.20 6.35 22.59
C LYS A 129 6.78 5.17 21.81
N VAL A 130 5.90 4.41 21.16
CA VAL A 130 6.28 3.32 20.26
C VAL A 130 5.54 3.50 18.94
N SER A 131 6.29 3.47 17.84
CA SER A 131 5.72 3.41 16.50
C SER A 131 5.25 1.99 16.21
N GLN A 132 3.99 1.84 15.83
CA GLN A 132 3.39 0.56 15.45
C GLN A 132 2.89 0.65 14.02
N ILE A 133 3.23 -0.36 13.21
CA ILE A 133 2.70 -0.51 11.86
C ILE A 133 1.23 -0.92 11.98
N THR A 134 0.38 -0.24 11.24
CA THR A 134 -1.08 -0.44 11.24
C THR A 134 -1.61 -0.98 9.93
N ASP A 135 -0.90 -0.71 8.84
CA ASP A 135 -1.24 -1.18 7.51
C ASP A 135 0.02 -1.19 6.63
N GLU A 136 0.04 -2.05 5.61
CA GLU A 136 1.13 -2.20 4.66
C GLU A 136 0.60 -2.31 3.24
N TYR A 137 1.28 -1.65 2.31
CA TYR A 137 0.96 -1.68 0.90
C TYR A 137 2.22 -1.96 0.10
N THR A 138 2.16 -2.95 -0.78
CA THR A 138 3.28 -3.31 -1.64
C THR A 138 2.91 -3.18 -3.10
N CYS A 139 3.86 -2.76 -3.91
CA CYS A 139 3.64 -2.58 -5.34
C CYS A 139 4.92 -2.67 -6.16
N SER A 140 4.73 -2.81 -7.47
CA SER A 140 5.82 -2.86 -8.44
C SER A 140 6.23 -1.46 -8.91
N TYR A 141 7.42 -1.37 -9.51
CA TYR A 141 7.89 -0.14 -10.16
C TYR A 141 6.89 0.37 -11.22
N ASN A 142 6.36 -0.53 -12.05
CA ASN A 142 5.45 -0.17 -13.14
C ASN A 142 4.15 0.44 -12.60
N TYR A 143 3.63 -0.08 -11.49
CA TYR A 143 2.47 0.49 -10.82
C TYR A 143 2.72 1.94 -10.41
N LEU A 144 3.83 2.23 -9.73
CA LEU A 144 4.15 3.59 -9.30
C LEU A 144 4.40 4.54 -10.49
N ARG A 145 5.08 4.06 -11.54
CA ARG A 145 5.30 4.84 -12.77
C ARG A 145 3.99 5.19 -13.45
N ASP A 146 3.08 4.22 -13.58
CA ASP A 146 1.79 4.43 -14.23
C ASP A 146 0.87 5.32 -13.38
N ARG A 147 1.01 5.25 -12.05
CA ARG A 147 0.32 6.12 -11.10
C ARG A 147 0.83 7.56 -11.16
N ASP A 148 2.15 7.76 -11.16
CA ASP A 148 2.79 9.08 -11.34
C ASP A 148 2.39 9.72 -12.67
N ARG A 149 2.34 8.94 -13.77
CA ARG A 149 1.84 9.44 -15.06
C ARG A 149 0.40 9.97 -14.96
N GLN A 150 -0.47 9.28 -14.23
CA GLN A 150 -1.85 9.75 -14.03
C GLN A 150 -1.90 11.04 -13.20
N LEU A 151 -1.05 11.17 -12.18
CA LEU A 151 -0.92 12.39 -11.39
C LEU A 151 -0.39 13.56 -12.24
N ARG A 152 0.58 13.31 -13.13
CA ARG A 152 1.07 14.30 -14.12
C ARG A 152 -0.03 14.79 -15.04
N ASN A 153 -0.92 13.92 -15.50
CA ASN A 153 -2.06 14.32 -16.34
C ASN A 153 -3.04 15.27 -15.63
N ILE A 154 -2.98 15.34 -14.30
CA ILE A 154 -3.77 16.26 -13.47
C ILE A 154 -2.89 17.30 -12.78
N ASN A 155 -1.69 17.56 -13.32
CA ASN A 155 -0.71 18.53 -12.84
C ASN A 155 -0.32 18.38 -11.36
N HIS A 156 -0.40 17.17 -10.80
CA HIS A 156 -0.11 16.88 -9.39
C HIS A 156 -0.99 17.70 -8.41
N GLU A 157 -2.16 18.18 -8.86
CA GLU A 157 -3.01 19.09 -8.07
C GLU A 157 -3.63 18.41 -6.84
N CYS A 158 -3.96 17.12 -6.94
CA CYS A 158 -4.61 16.37 -5.87
C CYS A 158 -4.43 14.85 -6.04
N THR A 159 -4.97 14.05 -5.12
CA THR A 159 -4.97 12.58 -5.25
C THR A 159 -5.90 12.11 -6.37
N LEU A 160 -5.60 10.95 -6.97
CA LEU A 160 -6.42 10.41 -8.07
C LEU A 160 -7.86 10.17 -7.62
N ARG A 161 -8.05 9.70 -6.38
CA ARG A 161 -9.37 9.50 -5.80
C ARG A 161 -10.16 10.80 -5.71
N ASN A 162 -9.53 11.89 -5.29
CA ASN A 162 -10.16 13.22 -5.22
C ASN A 162 -10.50 13.74 -6.63
N TYR A 163 -9.59 13.59 -7.59
CA TYR A 163 -9.81 13.96 -8.97
C TYR A 163 -11.01 13.22 -9.59
N HIS A 164 -11.03 11.89 -9.50
CA HIS A 164 -12.14 11.08 -9.99
C HIS A 164 -13.45 11.42 -9.28
N SER A 165 -13.42 11.66 -7.98
CA SER A 165 -14.61 12.06 -7.21
C SER A 165 -15.18 13.40 -7.69
N LYS A 166 -14.31 14.38 -7.93
CA LYS A 166 -14.69 15.68 -8.48
C LYS A 166 -15.30 15.53 -9.88
N ASN A 167 -14.71 14.68 -10.73
CA ASN A 167 -15.21 14.42 -12.06
C ASN A 167 -16.57 13.72 -12.05
N GLN A 168 -16.78 12.71 -11.21
CA GLN A 168 -18.10 12.07 -11.06
C GLN A 168 -19.16 13.09 -10.64
N ARG A 169 -18.87 13.96 -9.67
CA ARG A 169 -19.81 15.00 -9.25
C ARG A 169 -20.13 15.99 -10.37
N LYS A 170 -19.16 16.34 -11.22
CA LYS A 170 -19.37 17.21 -12.40
C LYS A 170 -20.35 16.60 -13.43
N LEU A 171 -20.43 15.27 -13.53
CA LEU A 171 -21.36 14.60 -14.43
C LEU A 171 -22.84 14.74 -14.01
N MET A 172 -23.11 15.24 -12.79
CA MET A 172 -24.46 15.45 -12.28
C MET A 172 -25.08 16.73 -12.88
N THR A 173 -25.49 16.67 -14.15
CA THR A 173 -26.09 17.82 -14.84
C THR A 173 -27.52 18.12 -14.34
N LYS A 174 -28.03 19.33 -14.61
CA LYS A 174 -29.42 19.71 -14.29
C LYS A 174 -30.43 18.79 -14.97
N GLU A 175 -30.18 18.43 -16.22
CA GLU A 175 -31.01 17.50 -17.00
C GLU A 175 -31.03 16.11 -16.39
N LEU A 176 -29.87 15.57 -15.99
CA LEU A 176 -29.79 14.28 -15.33
C LEU A 176 -30.57 14.31 -14.01
N ARG A 177 -30.41 15.37 -13.20
CA ARG A 177 -31.19 15.54 -11.96
C ARG A 177 -32.68 15.49 -12.25
N LYS A 178 -33.17 16.26 -13.23
CA LYS A 178 -34.59 16.28 -13.62
C LYS A 178 -35.07 14.90 -14.06
N LYS A 179 -34.28 14.16 -14.83
CA LYS A 179 -34.58 12.79 -15.24
C LYS A 179 -34.77 11.85 -14.04
N ILE A 180 -33.90 11.94 -13.03
CA ILE A 180 -34.02 11.13 -11.81
C ILE A 180 -35.23 11.55 -10.98
N MET A 181 -35.51 12.85 -10.85
CA MET A 181 -36.71 13.34 -10.14
C MET A 181 -38.00 12.80 -10.76
N VAL A 182 -38.11 12.85 -12.10
CA VAL A 182 -39.27 12.32 -12.82
C VAL A 182 -39.39 10.80 -12.69
N ARG A 183 -38.27 10.07 -12.83
CA ARG A 183 -38.23 8.60 -12.67
C ARG A 183 -38.73 8.16 -11.29
N ASP A 184 -38.30 8.87 -10.26
CA ASP A 184 -38.62 8.54 -8.86
C ASP A 184 -39.92 9.19 -8.39
N HIS A 185 -40.71 9.78 -9.30
CA HIS A 185 -41.96 10.48 -9.00
C HIS A 185 -41.82 11.49 -7.87
N HIS A 186 -40.72 12.26 -7.83
CA HIS A 186 -40.39 13.22 -6.78
C HIS A 186 -40.49 12.64 -5.35
N THR A 187 -40.29 11.33 -5.21
CA THR A 187 -40.49 10.59 -3.95
C THR A 187 -39.17 10.08 -3.42
N CYS A 188 -38.92 10.30 -2.13
CA CYS A 188 -37.75 9.76 -1.44
C CYS A 188 -37.72 8.23 -1.53
N GLN A 189 -36.70 7.67 -2.16
CA GLN A 189 -36.53 6.23 -2.36
C GLN A 189 -36.16 5.49 -1.06
N SER A 190 -35.83 6.21 0.01
CA SER A 190 -35.53 5.62 1.32
C SER A 190 -36.72 5.57 2.27
N CYS A 191 -37.59 6.59 2.28
CA CYS A 191 -38.68 6.69 3.26
C CYS A 191 -40.07 6.93 2.66
N GLY A 192 -40.19 7.02 1.33
CA GLY A 192 -41.47 7.22 0.65
C GLY A 192 -42.04 8.65 0.74
N LYS A 193 -41.32 9.62 1.32
CA LYS A 193 -41.79 11.02 1.38
C LYS A 193 -41.91 11.62 -0.03
N TYR A 194 -43.12 12.00 -0.43
CA TYR A 194 -43.41 12.74 -1.67
C TYR A 194 -43.06 14.23 -1.53
N MET A 195 -42.37 14.80 -2.52
CA MET A 195 -41.82 16.18 -2.51
C MET A 195 -41.99 16.86 -3.90
N PRO A 196 -43.22 17.12 -4.35
CA PRO A 196 -43.50 17.63 -5.70
C PRO A 196 -43.03 19.07 -5.94
N ASP A 197 -42.87 19.84 -4.87
CA ASP A 197 -42.36 21.22 -4.87
C ASP A 197 -40.81 21.27 -4.88
N GLU A 198 -40.16 20.10 -4.92
CA GLU A 198 -38.70 19.91 -4.87
C GLU A 198 -38.05 20.41 -3.55
N VAL A 199 -38.83 20.86 -2.57
CA VAL A 199 -38.31 21.43 -1.32
C VAL A 199 -37.72 20.33 -0.44
N GLY A 200 -36.40 20.41 -0.24
CA GLY A 200 -35.65 19.40 0.50
C GLY A 200 -35.46 18.08 -0.25
N LEU A 201 -35.65 18.08 -1.57
CA LEU A 201 -35.37 16.97 -2.47
C LEU A 201 -33.88 17.01 -2.89
N HIS A 202 -33.18 15.91 -2.68
CA HIS A 202 -31.79 15.73 -3.11
C HIS A 202 -31.68 14.55 -4.07
N ILE A 203 -30.83 14.68 -5.08
CA ILE A 203 -30.38 13.54 -5.88
C ILE A 203 -29.05 13.09 -5.31
N ASP A 204 -29.03 11.89 -4.75
CA ASP A 204 -27.85 11.29 -4.14
C ASP A 204 -27.44 10.00 -4.86
N HIS A 205 -26.18 9.62 -4.70
CA HIS A 205 -25.66 8.35 -5.21
C HIS A 205 -25.99 7.22 -4.25
N ILE A 206 -26.51 6.09 -4.74
CA ILE A 206 -26.74 4.87 -3.95
C ILE A 206 -25.40 4.41 -3.36
N VAL A 207 -24.44 4.08 -4.22
CA VAL A 207 -23.03 3.92 -3.83
C VAL A 207 -22.37 5.31 -3.87
N PRO A 208 -21.87 5.86 -2.75
CA PRO A 208 -21.23 7.16 -2.72
C PRO A 208 -20.05 7.26 -3.68
N VAL A 209 -19.85 8.44 -4.27
CA VAL A 209 -18.71 8.72 -5.16
C VAL A 209 -17.37 8.45 -4.47
N SER A 210 -17.25 8.78 -3.17
CA SER A 210 -16.04 8.51 -2.37
C SER A 210 -15.69 7.04 -2.23
N LYS A 211 -16.64 6.14 -2.53
CA LYS A 211 -16.48 4.67 -2.52
C LYS A 211 -16.49 4.08 -3.94
N GLY A 212 -16.27 4.89 -4.97
CA GLY A 212 -16.22 4.44 -6.36
C GLY A 212 -17.57 4.46 -7.09
N GLY A 213 -18.62 5.05 -6.49
CA GLY A 213 -19.92 5.21 -7.13
C GLY A 213 -19.86 6.07 -8.40
N LYS A 214 -20.54 5.61 -9.45
CA LYS A 214 -20.63 6.32 -10.74
C LYS A 214 -21.86 7.23 -10.80
N THR A 215 -21.77 8.35 -11.49
CA THR A 215 -22.91 9.23 -11.78
C THR A 215 -23.66 8.72 -13.01
N VAL A 216 -24.45 7.67 -12.79
CA VAL A 216 -25.29 7.03 -13.81
C VAL A 216 -26.68 6.79 -13.23
N PRO A 217 -27.77 6.81 -14.03
CA PRO A 217 -29.13 6.70 -13.48
C PRO A 217 -29.34 5.53 -12.54
N SER A 218 -28.76 4.37 -12.82
CA SER A 218 -28.88 3.16 -11.97
C SER A 218 -28.23 3.30 -10.59
N ASN A 219 -27.33 4.26 -10.39
CA ASN A 219 -26.69 4.54 -9.11
C ASN A 219 -27.17 5.85 -8.48
N LEU A 220 -28.20 6.50 -9.05
CA LEU A 220 -28.78 7.74 -8.53
C LEU A 220 -30.17 7.48 -7.97
N GLN A 221 -30.55 8.23 -6.95
CA GLN A 221 -31.86 8.16 -6.31
C GLN A 221 -32.29 9.52 -5.74
N VAL A 222 -33.59 9.73 -5.66
CA VAL A 222 -34.18 10.84 -4.89
C VAL A 222 -34.16 10.51 -3.39
N LEU A 223 -33.65 11.44 -2.56
CA LEU A 223 -33.72 11.39 -1.10
C LEU A 223 -34.27 12.70 -0.54
N CYS A 224 -35.01 12.64 0.57
CA CYS A 224 -35.36 13.83 1.33
C CYS A 224 -34.15 14.30 2.18
N SER A 225 -34.12 15.57 2.58
CA SER A 225 -33.02 16.15 3.38
C SER A 225 -32.65 15.31 4.61
N LYS A 226 -33.64 14.73 5.31
CA LYS A 226 -33.43 13.87 6.48
C LYS A 226 -32.71 12.57 6.12
N CYS A 227 -33.19 11.86 5.09
CA CYS A 227 -32.57 10.61 4.64
C CYS A 227 -31.18 10.84 4.05
N ASN A 228 -31.02 11.89 3.24
CA ASN A 228 -29.73 12.29 2.67
C ASN A 228 -28.70 12.61 3.76
N GLY A 229 -29.09 13.39 4.77
CA GLY A 229 -28.24 13.72 5.92
C GLY A 229 -27.84 12.49 6.75
N ASN A 230 -28.77 11.55 6.97
CA ASN A 230 -28.48 10.32 7.70
C ASN A 230 -27.53 9.38 6.93
N LYS A 231 -27.67 9.31 5.60
CA LYS A 231 -26.85 8.48 4.73
C LYS A 231 -25.42 9.02 4.62
N SER A 232 -25.24 10.31 4.32
CA SER A 232 -23.91 10.91 4.13
C SER A 232 -23.05 10.08 3.15
N ASN A 233 -21.84 9.66 3.53
CA ASN A 233 -20.97 8.78 2.74
C ASN A 233 -21.11 7.28 3.05
N LYS A 234 -22.21 6.87 3.71
CA LYS A 234 -22.51 5.46 4.01
C LYS A 234 -23.16 4.79 2.79
N LEU A 235 -23.07 3.46 2.76
CA LEU A 235 -23.83 2.63 1.83
C LEU A 235 -25.27 2.51 2.35
#